data_AF-A0A550BVA9-F1
#
_entry.id   AF-A0A550BVA9-F1
#
_cell.length_a   1.000
_cell.length_b   1.000
_cell.length_c   1.000
_cell.angle_alpha   90.00
_cell.angle_beta   90.00
_cell.angle_gamma   90.00
#
_symmetry.space_group_name_H-M   'P 1'
#
loop_
_entity.id
_entity.type
_entity.pdbx_description
1 polymer ?
#
loop_
_entity_poly.entity_id
_entity_poly.type
_entity_poly.pdbx_seq_one_letter_code
_entity_poly.pdbx_strand_id
1 'polypeptide(L)' 'FTSHNSQGRSLHAACIDLASCRSIQSAYVMLSRVRSLKGLCILRPFNISKIKTHISQELRHELKRTDTLGKAT' A
#
# COMPACT_ATOMS: atom_id res chain seq x y z
N PHE A 1 -10.10 -8.72 7.03
CA PHE A 1 -9.25 -7.80 7.83
C PHE A 1 -9.43 -6.39 7.29
N THR A 2 -9.47 -5.38 8.15
CA THR A 2 -9.26 -3.99 7.70
C THR A 2 -7.79 -3.80 7.31
N SER A 3 -7.46 -2.75 6.55
CA SER A 3 -6.07 -2.41 6.23
C SER A 3 -5.21 -2.36 7.50
N HIS A 4 -5.70 -1.67 8.53
CA HIS A 4 -5.07 -1.58 9.85
C HIS A 4 -4.81 -2.96 10.48
N ASN A 5 -5.83 -3.83 10.58
CA ASN A 5 -5.69 -5.15 11.22
C ASN A 5 -4.86 -6.15 10.39
N SER A 6 -4.60 -5.85 9.12
CA SER A 6 -3.74 -6.66 8.27
C SER A 6 -2.27 -6.25 8.32
N GLN A 7 -1.94 -5.10 8.91
CA GLN A 7 -0.58 -4.55 8.92
C GLN A 7 0.41 -5.54 9.58
N GLY A 8 1.57 -5.73 8.94
CA GLY A 8 2.61 -6.64 9.41
C GLY A 8 2.40 -8.13 9.09
N ARG A 9 1.28 -8.50 8.44
CA ARG A 9 1.00 -9.91 8.10
C ARG A 9 1.36 -10.22 6.64
N SER A 10 1.87 -11.43 6.41
CA SER A 10 1.99 -12.00 5.06
C SER A 10 0.80 -12.90 4.77
N LEU A 11 0.15 -12.71 3.63
CA LEU A 11 -0.99 -13.51 3.16
C LEU A 11 -0.61 -14.22 1.86
N HIS A 12 -0.97 -15.50 1.74
CA HIS A 12 -0.78 -16.24 0.49
C HIS A 12 -1.79 -15.81 -0.58
N ALA A 13 -3.04 -15.53 -0.16
CA ALA A 13 -4.08 -14.98 -1.01
C ALA A 13 -4.93 -13.97 -0.23
N ALA A 14 -5.47 -12.97 -0.94
CA ALA A 14 -6.38 -11.98 -0.38
C ALA A 14 -7.37 -11.46 -1.44
N CYS A 15 -8.61 -11.23 -1.01
CA CYS A 15 -9.58 -10.44 -1.75
C CYS A 15 -9.62 -9.03 -1.16
N ILE A 16 -9.35 -8.01 -1.98
CA ILE A 16 -9.15 -6.61 -1.55
C ILE A 16 -10.20 -5.70 -2.19
N ASP A 17 -10.84 -4.86 -1.37
CA ASP A 17 -11.72 -3.79 -1.84
C ASP A 17 -10.96 -2.46 -1.96
N LEU A 18 -10.43 -2.20 -3.16
CA LEU A 18 -9.75 -0.94 -3.47
C LEU A 18 -10.73 0.23 -3.69
N ALA A 19 -11.99 -0.04 -4.04
CA ALA A 19 -12.97 1.03 -4.27
C ALA A 19 -13.36 1.75 -2.97
N SER A 20 -13.43 1.02 -1.84
CA SER A 20 -13.68 1.59 -0.52
C SER A 20 -12.45 2.25 0.13
N CYS A 21 -11.29 2.25 -0.53
CA CYS A 21 -10.09 2.86 0.03
C CYS A 21 -10.24 4.37 0.19
N ARG A 22 -9.93 4.87 1.39
CA ARG A 22 -9.91 6.31 1.69
C ARG A 22 -8.56 6.96 1.41
N SER A 23 -7.49 6.18 1.41
CA SER A 23 -6.12 6.69 1.23
C SER A 23 -5.22 5.71 0.49
N ILE A 24 -4.16 6.24 -0.13
CA ILE A 24 -3.13 5.46 -0.82
C ILE A 24 -2.35 4.55 0.15
N GLN A 25 -2.17 5.00 1.39
CA GLN A 25 -1.53 4.21 2.45
C GLN A 25 -2.34 2.94 2.75
N SER A 26 -3.67 3.04 2.78
CA SER A 26 -4.53 1.87 3.00
C SER A 26 -4.44 0.87 1.84
N ALA A 27 -4.43 1.37 0.60
CA ALA A 27 -4.25 0.53 -0.58
C ALA A 27 -2.88 -0.18 -0.55
N TYR A 28 -1.82 0.56 -0.25
CA TYR A 28 -0.47 0.01 -0.09
C TYR A 28 -0.42 -1.06 1.01
N VAL A 29 -0.99 -0.78 2.19
CA VAL A 29 -1.00 -1.74 3.31
C VAL A 29 -1.71 -3.02 2.94
N MET A 30 -2.82 -2.99 2.19
CA MET A 30 -3.52 -4.22 1.78
C MET A 30 -2.76 -4.97 0.69
N LEU A 31 -2.27 -4.27 -0.33
CA LEU A 31 -1.56 -4.89 -1.47
C LEU A 31 -0.23 -5.52 -1.03
N SER A 32 0.51 -4.85 -0.14
CA SER A 32 1.79 -5.34 0.40
C SER A 32 1.68 -6.53 1.36
N ARG A 33 0.47 -7.07 1.59
CA ARG A 33 0.30 -8.34 2.33
C ARG A 33 0.39 -9.55 1.40
N VAL A 34 0.08 -9.39 0.11
CA VAL A 34 0.04 -10.50 -0.83
C VAL A 34 1.40 -10.68 -1.48
N ARG A 35 1.89 -11.92 -1.54
CA ARG A 35 3.22 -12.23 -2.08
C ARG A 35 3.28 -12.34 -3.61
N SER A 36 2.14 -12.50 -4.27
CA SER A 36 2.06 -12.65 -5.73
C SER A 36 0.74 -12.13 -6.27
N LEU A 37 0.72 -11.72 -7.54
CA LEU A 37 -0.51 -11.32 -8.21
C LEU A 37 -1.50 -12.49 -8.37
N LYS A 38 -1.02 -13.74 -8.43
CA LYS A 38 -1.89 -14.93 -8.48
C LYS A 38 -2.73 -15.08 -7.21
N GLY A 39 -2.23 -14.63 -6.06
CA GLY A 39 -2.96 -14.63 -4.80
C GLY A 39 -3.88 -13.41 -4.61
N LEU A 40 -3.90 -12.47 -5.57
CA LEU A 40 -4.64 -11.22 -5.44
C LEU A 40 -5.96 -11.31 -6.19
N CYS A 41 -7.07 -11.08 -5.48
CA CYS A 41 -8.38 -10.84 -6.06
C CYS A 41 -8.81 -9.40 -5.72
N ILE A 42 -9.29 -8.67 -6.73
CA ILE A 42 -9.87 -7.34 -6.55
C ILE A 42 -11.39 -7.51 -6.48
N LEU A 43 -11.99 -7.11 -5.35
CA LEU A 43 -13.40 -7.38 -5.07
C LEU A 43 -14.36 -6.76 -6.09
N ARG A 44 -14.02 -5.58 -6.63
CA ARG A 44 -14.82 -4.83 -7.59
C ARG A 44 -13.98 -3.79 -8.34
N PRO A 45 -14.42 -3.33 -9.53
CA PRO A 45 -13.74 -2.25 -10.25
C PRO A 45 -13.52 -1.01 -9.37
N PHE A 46 -12.40 -0.34 -9.56
CA PHE A 46 -12.02 0.84 -8.80
C PHE A 46 -11.38 1.88 -9.73
N ASN A 47 -11.44 3.17 -9.35
CA ASN A 47 -10.76 4.22 -10.10
C ASN A 47 -9.23 4.09 -9.92
N ILE A 48 -8.49 4.04 -11.02
CA ILE A 48 -7.02 3.92 -11.02
C ILE A 48 -6.33 5.02 -10.20
N SER A 49 -6.96 6.18 -10.04
CA SER A 49 -6.47 7.28 -9.19
C SER A 49 -6.26 6.87 -7.73
N LYS A 50 -6.96 5.83 -7.25
CA LYS A 50 -6.78 5.27 -5.90
C LYS A 50 -5.39 4.70 -5.64
N ILE A 51 -4.69 4.26 -6.71
CA ILE A 51 -3.33 3.71 -6.62
C ILE A 51 -2.27 4.57 -7.34
N LYS A 52 -2.70 5.47 -8.22
CA LYS A 52 -1.83 6.43 -8.95
C LYS A 52 -1.77 7.80 -8.29
N THR A 53 -1.81 7.87 -6.96
CA THR A 53 -1.67 9.13 -6.23
C THR A 53 -0.38 9.14 -5.42
N HIS A 54 0.13 10.33 -5.13
CA HIS A 54 1.32 10.49 -4.32
C HIS A 54 1.03 10.21 -2.85
N ILE A 55 2.00 9.60 -2.17
CA ILE A 55 2.04 9.59 -0.71
C ILE A 55 2.21 11.03 -0.18
N SER A 56 1.88 11.26 1.10
CA SER A 56 1.93 12.59 1.71
C SER A 56 3.28 13.27 1.48
N GLN A 57 3.26 14.60 1.31
CA GLN A 57 4.48 15.39 1.09
C GLN A 57 5.48 15.17 2.22
N GLU A 58 5.00 15.14 3.47
CA GLU A 58 5.78 14.86 4.67
C GLU A 58 6.52 13.51 4.57
N LEU A 59 5.82 12.43 4.20
CA LEU A 59 6.45 11.11 4.06
C LEU A 59 7.48 11.09 2.92
N ARG A 60 7.25 11.82 1.83
CA ARG A 60 8.24 11.96 0.74
C ARG A 60 9.50 12.68 1.21
N HIS A 61 9.36 13.74 2.00
CA HIS A 61 10.50 14.45 2.57
C HIS A 61 11.28 13.53 3.51
N GLU A 62 10.60 12.76 4.34
CA GLU A 62 11.23 11.86 5.31
C GLU A 62 11.97 10.70 4.63
N LEU A 63 11.38 10.11 3.58
CA LEU A 63 12.08 9.11 2.77
C LEU A 63 13.32 9.68 2.09
N LYS A 64 13.22 10.90 1.54
CA LYS A 64 14.37 11.59 0.93
C LYS A 64 15.48 11.85 1.95
N ARG A 65 15.11 12.31 3.15
CA ARG A 65 16.05 12.55 4.25
C ARG A 65 16.77 11.26 4.64
N THR A 66 16.04 10.16 4.77
CA THR A 66 16.58 8.84 5.12
C THR A 66 17.54 8.32 4.06
N ASP A 67 17.21 8.46 2.77
CA ASP A 67 18.08 8.07 1.65
C ASP A 67 19.39 8.89 1.63
N THR A 68 19.30 10.21 1.86
CA THR A 68 20.51 11.06 1.97
C THR A 68 21.42 10.61 3.11
N LEU A 69 20.87 10.29 4.28
CA LEU A 69 21.65 9.85 5.43
C LEU A 69 22.29 8.47 5.21
N GLY A 70 21.56 7.53 4.60
CA GLY A 70 22.09 6.19 4.32
C GLY A 70 23.23 6.16 3.31
N LYS A 71 23.35 7.19 2.45
CA LYS A 71 24.47 7.36 1.51
C LYS A 71 25.70 8.02 2.14
N ALA A 72 25.54 8.65 3.30
CA ALA A 72 26.60 9.37 4.00
C ALA A 72 27.37 8.48 5.01
N THR A 73 26.88 7.26 5.25
CA THR A 73 27.50 6.19 6.05
C THR A 73 28.11 5.14 5.16
#